data_AF-A0A966PZD4-F1
#
_entry.id   AF-A0A966PZD4-F1
#
_cell.length_a   1.000
_cell.length_b   1.000
_cell.length_c   1.000
_cell.angle_alpha   90.00
_cell.angle_beta   90.00
_cell.angle_gamma   90.00
#
_symmetry.space_group_name_H-M   'P 1'
#
loop_
_entity.id
_entity.type
_entity.pdbx_description
1 polymer ?
#
loop_
_entity_poly.entity_id
_entity_poly.type
_entity_poly.pdbx_seq_one_letter_code
_entity_poly.pdbx_strand_id
1 'polypeptide(L)' 'MADFAVIENDVIVNVIVAETKEIAEKVTGKLCVVLPPLNVGIGWTYEGGTFTAPVEPKPITSANTKPTA' A
#
# COMPACT_ATOMS: atom_id res chain seq x y z
N MET A 1 8.31 10.57 15.67
CA MET A 1 7.23 9.69 15.18
C MET A 1 7.50 9.32 13.74
N ALA A 2 7.13 8.12 13.32
CA ALA A 2 7.28 7.63 11.95
C ALA A 2 5.99 6.94 11.48
N ASP A 3 5.80 6.92 10.17
CA ASP A 3 4.71 6.17 9.52
C ASP A 3 5.08 4.69 9.45
N PHE A 4 4.15 3.85 9.89
CA PHE A 4 4.27 2.40 9.87
C PHE A 4 3.19 1.82 8.96
N ALA A 5 3.61 1.09 7.94
CA ALA A 5 2.72 0.28 7.12
C ALA A 5 2.33 -0.98 7.88
N VAL A 6 1.03 -1.19 8.01
CA VAL A 6 0.43 -2.41 8.53
C VAL A 6 0.26 -3.38 7.38
N ILE A 7 0.97 -4.49 7.44
CA ILE A 7 1.01 -5.51 6.40
C ILE A 7 0.11 -6.68 6.80
N GLU A 8 -0.73 -7.11 5.87
CA GLU A 8 -1.58 -8.29 5.99
C GLU A 8 -1.58 -9.04 4.66
N ASN A 9 -1.20 -10.32 4.68
CA ASN A 9 -0.99 -11.14 3.47
C ASN A 9 -0.08 -10.46 2.44
N ASP A 10 1.07 -9.95 2.89
CA ASP A 10 2.07 -9.27 2.04
C ASP A 10 1.55 -7.99 1.35
N VAL A 11 0.41 -7.45 1.78
CA VAL A 11 -0.17 -6.20 1.27
C VAL A 11 -0.33 -5.19 2.39
N ILE A 12 0.01 -3.93 2.11
CA ILE A 12 -0.23 -2.81 3.03
C ILE A 12 -1.73 -2.54 3.07
N VAL A 13 -2.36 -2.88 4.19
CA VAL A 13 -3.80 -2.66 4.40
C VAL A 13 -4.09 -1.37 5.15
N ASN A 14 -3.12 -0.85 5.90
CA ASN A 14 -3.28 0.38 6.66
C ASN A 14 -1.93 1.08 6.89
N VAL A 15 -1.97 2.38 7.19
CA VAL A 15 -0.80 3.17 7.58
C VAL A 15 -1.11 3.87 8.89
N ILE A 16 -0.26 3.67 9.90
CA ILE A 16 -0.43 4.28 11.23
C ILE A 16 0.83 5.02 11.66
N VAL A 17 0.67 6.08 12.43
CA VAL A 17 1.79 6.84 12.99
C VAL A 17 2.04 6.36 14.41
N ALA A 18 3.27 5.96 14.71
CA ALA A 18 3.67 5.54 16.05
C ALA A 18 5.05 6.08 16.45
N GLU A 19 5.38 5.95 17.75
CA GLU A 19 6.71 6.29 18.25
C GLU A 19 7.73 5.18 17.95
N THR A 20 7.30 3.92 18.04
CA THR A 20 8.15 2.75 17.78
C THR A 20 7.36 1.67 17.02
N LYS A 21 8.09 0.79 16.33
CA LYS A 21 7.53 -0.40 15.67
C LYS A 21 6.74 -1.26 16.65
N GLU A 22 7.27 -1.47 17.86
CA GLU A 22 6.64 -2.32 18.87
C GLU A 22 5.25 -1.80 19.29
N ILE A 23 5.08 -0.48 19.41
CA ILE A 23 3.77 0.13 19.68
C ILE A 23 2.82 -0.09 18.51
N ALA A 24 3.29 0.12 17.28
CA ALA A 24 2.48 -0.10 16.08
C ALA A 24 1.98 -1.55 15.99
N GLU A 25 2.86 -2.53 16.22
CA GLU A 25 2.51 -3.96 16.23
C GLU A 25 1.57 -4.31 17.39
N LYS A 26 1.77 -3.73 18.57
CA LYS A 26 0.91 -3.98 19.74
C LYS A 26 -0.50 -3.42 19.56
N VAL A 27 -0.65 -2.27 18.91
CA VAL A 27 -1.95 -1.63 18.65
C VAL A 27 -2.70 -2.33 17.52
N THR A 28 -1.99 -2.75 16.48
CA THR A 28 -2.60 -3.36 15.29
C THR A 28 -2.75 -4.87 15.39
N GLY A 29 -1.92 -5.52 16.21
CA GLY A 29 -1.80 -6.98 16.25
C GLY A 29 -1.22 -7.58 14.97
N LYS A 30 -0.59 -6.78 14.11
CA LYS A 30 -0.12 -7.16 12.78
C LYS A 30 1.34 -6.75 12.57
N LEU A 31 1.95 -7.29 11.51
CA LEU A 31 3.29 -6.92 11.10
C LEU A 31 3.31 -5.44 10.68
N CYS A 32 4.14 -4.65 11.35
CA CYS A 32 4.33 -3.25 11.03
C CYS A 32 5.75 -3.00 10.52
N VAL A 33 5.88 -2.29 9.41
CA VAL A 33 7.15 -1.92 8.81
C VAL A 33 7.22 -0.40 8.67
N VAL A 34 8.37 0.18 8.98
CA VAL A 34 8.59 1.61 8.80
C VAL A 34 8.48 1.96 7.32
N LEU A 35 7.61 2.89 6.98
CA LEU A 35 7.49 3.38 5.63
C LEU A 35 8.70 4.28 5.30
N PRO A 36 9.36 4.06 4.15
CA PRO A 36 10.34 5.03 3.67
C PRO A 36 9.64 6.36 3.35
N PRO A 37 10.40 7.47 3.24
CA PRO A 37 9.85 8.77 2.79
C PRO A 37 9.39 8.79 1.32
N LEU A 38 9.25 7.61 0.69
CA LEU A 38 8.65 7.44 -0.63
C LEU A 38 7.12 7.41 -0.52
N ASN A 39 6.44 7.73 -1.63
CA ASN A 39 4.98 7.59 -1.80
C ASN A 39 4.53 6.11 -1.83
N VAL A 40 4.86 5.33 -0.81
CA VAL A 40 4.32 3.99 -0.59
C VAL A 40 3.02 4.13 0.18
N GLY A 41 1.96 3.47 -0.29
CA GLY A 41 0.62 3.63 0.27
C GLY A 41 -0.13 2.32 0.44
N ILE A 42 -1.38 2.44 0.88
CA ILE A 42 -2.30 1.31 1.01
C ILE A 42 -2.49 0.65 -0.36
N GLY A 43 -2.49 -0.69 -0.38
CA GLY A 43 -2.62 -1.50 -1.59
C GLY A 43 -1.28 -1.89 -2.24
N TRP A 44 -0.15 -1.41 -1.73
CA TRP A 44 1.17 -1.86 -2.17
C TRP A 44 1.51 -3.23 -1.59
N THR A 45 2.18 -4.06 -2.37
CA THR A 45 2.67 -5.37 -1.92
C THR A 45 4.05 -5.20 -1.30
N TYR A 46 4.27 -5.75 -0.10
CA TYR A 46 5.55 -5.78 0.60
C TYR A 46 6.06 -7.22 0.65
N GLU A 47 7.04 -7.52 -0.20
CA GLU A 47 7.68 -8.84 -0.30
C GLU A 47 9.17 -8.71 0.03
N GLY A 48 9.62 -9.33 1.11
CA GLY A 48 11.04 -9.45 1.45
C GLY A 48 11.83 -8.13 1.59
N GLY A 49 11.17 -7.01 1.88
CA GLY A 49 11.80 -5.69 1.98
C GLY A 49 11.58 -4.76 0.77
N THR A 50 10.88 -5.23 -0.27
CA THR A 50 10.58 -4.45 -1.46
C THR A 50 9.10 -4.07 -1.52
N PHE A 51 8.82 -2.78 -1.73
CA PHE A 51 7.47 -2.28 -1.95
C PHE A 51 7.16 -2.24 -3.44
N THR A 52 6.14 -3.00 -3.85
CA THR A 52 5.66 -3.06 -5.24
C THR A 52 4.35 -2.30 -5.34
N ALA A 53 4.28 -1.32 -6.24
CA ALA A 53 3.06 -0.58 -6.49
C ALA A 53 1.98 -1.53 -7.04
N PRO A 54 0.72 -1.41 -6.60
CA PRO A 54 -0.36 -2.14 -7.23
C PRO A 54 -0.44 -1.71 -8.70
N VAL A 55 -0.67 -2.66 -9.59
CA VAL A 55 -0.97 -2.34 -10.99
C VAL A 55 -2.28 -1.54 -11.01
N GLU A 56 -2.20 -0.23 -11.25
CA GLU A 56 -3.40 0.56 -11.52
C GLU A 56 -4.14 -0.12 -12.69
N PRO A 57 -5.46 -0.39 -12.57
CA PRO A 57 -6.21 -0.83 -13.72
C PRO A 57 -6.04 0.26 -14.78
N LYS A 58 -5.48 -0.12 -15.93
CA LYS A 58 -5.42 0.75 -17.10
C LYS A 58 -6.81 1.38 -17.23
N PRO A 59 -6.95 2.71 -17.38
CA PRO A 59 -8.25 3.25 -17.72
C PRO A 59 -8.71 2.48 -18.94
N ILE A 60 -9.84 1.79 -18.83
CA ILE A 60 -10.53 1.29 -20.00
C ILE A 60 -10.87 2.54 -20.81
N THR A 61 -10.01 2.92 -21.74
CA THR A 61 -10.40 3.81 -22.81
C THR A 61 -11.45 3.01 -23.56
N SER A 62 -12.70 3.16 -23.11
CA SER A 62 -13.87 2.70 -23.84
C SER A 62 -13.81 3.50 -25.13
N ALA A 63 -13.12 2.92 -26.13
CA ALA A 63 -13.18 3.36 -27.49
C ALA A 63 -14.62 3.11 -27.91
N ASN A 64 -15.49 4.05 -27.56
CA ASN A 64 -16.80 4.17 -28.13
C ASN A 64 -16.54 4.63 -29.58
N THR A 65 -16.16 3.67 -30.43
CA THR A 65 -16.15 3.86 -31.87
C THR A 65 -17.60 4.07 -32.26
N LYS A 66 -17.99 5.36 -32.30
CA LYS A 66 -19.16 5.81 -33.03
C LYS A 66 -19.10 5.13 -34.41
N PRO A 67 -20.06 4.28 -34.79
CA PRO A 67 -20.17 3.87 -36.18
C PRO A 67 -20.52 5.13 -36.96
N THR A 68 -19.57 5.67 -37.72
CA THR A 68 -19.87 6.66 -38.74
C THR A 68 -20.62 5.93 -39.85
N ALA A 69 -21.80 6.48 -40.14
CA ALA A 69 -22.76 6.05 -41.15
C ALA A 69 -22.18 6.00 -42.56
#